data_AF-A0A4Q4C134-F1
#
_entry.id   AF-A0A4Q4C134-F1
#
_cell.length_a   1.000
_cell.length_b   1.000
_cell.length_c   1.000
_cell.angle_alpha   90.00
_cell.angle_beta   90.00
_cell.angle_gamma   90.00
#
_symmetry.space_group_name_H-M   'P 1'
#
loop_
_entity.id
_entity.type
_entity.pdbx_description
1 polymer ?
#
loop_
_entity_poly.entity_id
_entity_poly.type
_entity_poly.pdbx_seq_one_letter_code
_entity_poly.pdbx_strand_id
1 'polypeptide(L)'
;MTWTGTAGTALLPAMQIAVIALMLALVARLLFSLAGLDAPALPGVDGTATGRYPGMIASRAIRYSFLAAIAAFLCILVAGAVRPSPAEAGILAAVAVRFWPVWLGLIATFVLSIRFKRKLGLYGKLFDSTVGMIGFAIVMFWIFTAIFADVIATYDPFSQIAGLKNDPPGVAVPDGVGYGWYLLG
;
A
#
# COMPACT_ATOMS: atom_id res chain seq x y z
N MET A 1 -6.56 -10.65 -17.42
CA MET A 1 -6.39 -9.41 -16.62
C MET A 1 -4.92 -9.07 -16.46
N THR A 2 -4.60 -7.79 -16.26
CA THR A 2 -3.25 -7.34 -15.85
C THR A 2 -3.25 -6.94 -14.37
N TRP A 3 -2.07 -6.76 -13.78
CA TRP A 3 -1.93 -6.35 -12.37
C TRP A 3 -2.57 -5.01 -12.04
N THR A 4 -2.43 -4.03 -12.93
CA THR A 4 -2.82 -2.62 -12.72
C THR A 4 -4.01 -2.18 -13.58
N GLY A 5 -4.56 -3.08 -14.40
CA GLY A 5 -5.69 -2.80 -15.27
C GLY A 5 -5.37 -1.72 -16.31
N THR A 6 -6.42 -1.07 -16.81
CA THR A 6 -6.32 0.02 -17.79
C THR A 6 -5.62 1.25 -17.22
N ALA A 7 -5.82 1.56 -15.93
CA ALA A 7 -5.17 2.67 -15.24
C ALA A 7 -3.64 2.59 -15.30
N GLY A 8 -3.11 1.36 -15.29
CA GLY A 8 -1.68 1.11 -15.43
C GLY A 8 -1.08 1.65 -16.73
N THR A 9 -1.81 1.69 -17.84
CA THR A 9 -1.26 2.17 -19.12
C THR A 9 -0.73 3.60 -19.05
N ALA A 10 -1.40 4.46 -18.26
CA ALA A 10 -1.00 5.85 -18.07
C ALA A 10 -0.15 6.06 -16.80
N LEU A 11 -0.48 5.38 -15.70
CA LEU A 11 0.12 5.63 -14.39
C LEU A 11 1.37 4.79 -14.11
N LEU A 12 1.53 3.63 -14.75
CA LEU A 12 2.68 2.75 -14.55
C LEU A 12 4.01 3.41 -14.99
N PRO A 13 4.09 4.11 -16.14
CA PRO A 13 5.32 4.83 -16.50
C PRO A 13 5.70 5.90 -15.48
N ALA A 14 4.72 6.65 -14.95
CA ALA A 14 4.97 7.65 -13.91
C ALA A 14 5.48 7.00 -12.61
N MET A 15 4.90 5.85 -12.21
CA MET A 15 5.38 5.09 -11.06
C MET A 15 6.81 4.56 -11.29
N GLN A 16 7.12 4.05 -12.48
CA GLN A 16 8.46 3.58 -12.84
C GLN A 16 9.50 4.71 -12.76
N ILE A 17 9.18 5.90 -13.30
CA ILE A 17 10.05 7.08 -13.21
C ILE A 17 10.29 7.45 -11.74
N ALA A 18 9.23 7.46 -10.92
CA ALA A 18 9.36 7.75 -9.49
C ALA A 18 10.25 6.73 -8.77
N VAL A 19 10.11 5.44 -9.07
CA VAL A 19 10.94 4.37 -8.49
C VAL A 19 12.39 4.45 -8.96
N ILE A 20 12.63 4.72 -10.25
CA ILE A 20 13.98 4.94 -10.78
C ILE A 20 14.63 6.15 -10.12
N ALA A 21 13.91 7.27 -10.00
CA ALA A 21 14.40 8.46 -9.30
C ALA A 21 14.72 8.17 -7.82
N LEU A 22 13.90 7.35 -7.14
CA LEU A 22 14.16 6.91 -5.78
C LEU A 22 15.44 6.08 -5.69
N MET A 23 15.62 5.10 -6.59
CA MET A 23 16.85 4.29 -6.64
C MET A 23 18.08 5.15 -6.89
N LEU A 24 18.03 6.05 -7.87
CA LEU A 24 19.14 6.97 -8.16
C LEU A 24 19.44 7.89 -6.98
N ALA A 25 18.43 8.41 -6.29
CA ALA A 25 18.61 9.27 -5.13
C ALA A 25 19.20 8.51 -3.93
N LEU A 26 18.83 7.24 -3.74
CA LEU A 26 19.42 6.35 -2.73
C LEU A 26 20.89 6.05 -3.03
N VAL A 27 21.22 5.72 -4.29
CA VAL A 27 22.61 5.50 -4.72
C VAL A 27 23.42 6.78 -4.55
N ALA A 28 22.92 7.94 -4.99
CA ALA A 28 23.60 9.21 -4.81
C ALA A 28 23.85 9.51 -3.32
N ARG A 29 22.87 9.27 -2.45
CA ARG A 29 23.03 9.43 -1.00
C ARG A 29 24.09 8.49 -0.42
N LEU A 30 24.11 7.23 -0.86
CA LEU A 30 25.14 6.28 -0.45
C LEU A 30 26.53 6.76 -0.87
N LEU A 31 26.68 7.22 -2.12
CA LEU A 31 27.96 7.74 -2.62
C LEU A 31 28.42 8.99 -1.88
N PHE A 32 27.53 9.94 -1.58
CA PHE A 32 27.87 11.12 -0.78
C PHE A 32 28.28 10.75 0.65
N SER A 33 27.60 9.78 1.26
CA SER A 33 27.97 9.25 2.55
C SER A 33 29.35 8.60 2.54
N LEU A 34 29.66 7.77 1.53
CA LEU A 34 30.96 7.11 1.41
C LEU A 34 32.10 8.07 1.08
N ALA A 35 31.82 9.11 0.31
CA ALA A 35 32.79 10.14 -0.05
C ALA A 35 33.05 11.16 1.09
N GLY A 36 32.38 11.03 2.24
CA GLY A 36 32.49 12.00 3.34
C GLY A 36 31.87 13.37 3.01
N LEU A 37 31.03 13.45 1.96
CA LEU A 37 30.34 14.67 1.53
C LEU A 37 29.05 14.93 2.33
N ASP A 38 28.67 13.99 3.19
CA ASP A 38 27.53 14.07 4.11
C ASP A 38 28.01 14.36 5.55
N ALA A 39 28.66 15.50 5.76
CA ALA A 39 28.97 15.97 7.10
C ALA A 39 27.69 16.55 7.77
N PRO A 40 27.37 16.19 9.03
CA PRO A 40 26.28 16.81 9.78
C PRO A 40 26.48 18.33 9.83
N ALA A 41 25.45 19.09 9.44
CA ALA A 41 25.50 20.54 9.60
C ALA A 41 25.66 20.85 11.10
N LEU A 42 26.80 21.47 11.46
CA LEU A 42 26.99 21.97 12.81
C LEU A 42 25.92 23.04 13.08
N PRO A 43 25.26 23.02 14.24
CA PRO A 43 24.34 24.09 14.60
C PRO A 43 25.10 25.42 14.54
N GLY A 44 24.66 26.34 13.67
CA GLY A 44 25.17 27.71 13.69
C GLY A 44 24.87 28.36 15.04
N VAL A 45 25.62 29.41 15.37
CA VAL A 45 25.44 30.18 16.63
C VAL A 45 24.00 30.65 16.83
N ASP A 46 23.26 30.86 15.73
CA ASP A 46 21.86 31.30 15.72
C ASP A 46 20.85 30.14 15.57
N GLY A 47 21.29 28.88 15.72
CA GLY A 47 20.46 27.68 15.52
C GLY A 47 20.11 27.37 14.06
N THR A 48 20.53 28.22 13.12
CA THR A 48 20.37 27.97 11.68
C THR A 48 21.50 27.08 11.17
N ALA A 49 21.15 25.98 10.50
CA ALA A 49 22.12 25.14 9.80
C ALA A 49 22.57 25.86 8.52
N THR A 50 23.81 26.34 8.49
CA THR A 50 24.39 27.02 7.32
C THR A 50 25.06 25.98 6.41
N GLY A 51 24.53 25.77 5.21
CA GLY A 51 25.17 24.96 4.17
C GLY A 51 24.21 24.10 3.34
N ARG A 52 24.27 24.28 2.01
CA ARG A 52 23.63 23.38 1.03
C ARG A 52 24.62 22.25 0.77
N TYR A 53 24.41 21.08 1.37
CA TYR A 53 25.25 19.90 1.12
C TYR A 53 24.55 18.92 0.16
N PRO A 54 25.32 18.16 -0.66
CA PRO A 54 24.77 17.20 -1.61
C PRO A 54 23.77 16.21 -1.00
N GLY A 55 24.02 15.73 0.22
CA GLY A 55 23.10 14.86 0.97
C GLY A 55 21.73 15.44 1.25
N MET A 56 21.60 16.78 1.35
CA MET A 56 20.29 17.42 1.54
C MET A 56 19.44 17.33 0.26
N ILE A 57 20.06 17.50 -0.90
CA ILE A 57 19.40 17.35 -2.20
C ILE A 57 18.98 15.89 -2.39
N ALA A 58 19.88 14.94 -2.13
CA ALA A 58 19.57 13.51 -2.20
C ALA A 58 18.43 13.13 -1.23
N SER A 59 18.46 13.64 0.00
CA SER A 59 17.40 13.39 0.99
C SER A 59 16.04 13.94 0.55
N ARG A 60 16.00 15.14 -0.05
CA ARG A 60 14.75 15.70 -0.62
C ARG A 60 14.28 14.86 -1.81
N ALA A 61 15.18 14.48 -2.71
CA ALA A 61 14.87 13.64 -3.86
C ALA A 61 14.28 12.29 -3.43
N ILE A 62 14.86 11.62 -2.42
CA ILE A 62 14.33 10.39 -1.83
C ILE A 62 12.90 10.60 -1.33
N ARG A 63 12.64 11.66 -0.54
CA ARG A 63 11.31 11.91 0.02
C ARG A 63 10.26 12.14 -1.07
N TYR A 64 10.56 12.98 -2.05
CA TYR A 64 9.58 13.30 -3.10
C TYR A 64 9.36 12.14 -4.08
N SER A 65 10.43 11.42 -4.46
CA SER A 65 10.30 10.23 -5.30
C SER A 65 9.51 9.11 -4.61
N PHE A 66 9.74 8.91 -3.31
CA PHE A 66 8.97 7.97 -2.49
C PHE A 66 7.49 8.36 -2.41
N LEU A 67 7.19 9.63 -2.11
CA LEU A 67 5.81 10.12 -2.06
C LEU A 67 5.13 10.05 -3.44
N ALA A 68 5.84 10.35 -4.51
CA ALA A 68 5.33 10.24 -5.88
C ALA A 68 5.02 8.78 -6.25
N ALA A 69 5.87 7.82 -5.87
CA ALA A 69 5.62 6.40 -6.09
C ALA A 69 4.38 5.92 -5.31
N ILE A 70 4.24 6.32 -4.05
CA ILE A 70 3.04 6.05 -3.25
C ILE A 70 1.80 6.66 -3.89
N ALA A 71 1.87 7.93 -4.29
CA ALA A 71 0.73 8.62 -4.90
C ALA A 71 0.31 7.93 -6.20
N ALA A 72 1.26 7.56 -7.07
CA ALA A 72 0.97 6.84 -8.30
C ALA A 72 0.33 5.47 -8.03
N PHE A 73 0.83 4.72 -7.04
CA PHE A 73 0.25 3.45 -6.62
C PHE A 73 -1.19 3.61 -6.12
N LEU A 74 -1.44 4.58 -5.24
CA LEU A 74 -2.78 4.87 -4.74
C LEU A 74 -3.71 5.33 -5.86
N CYS A 75 -3.25 6.17 -6.79
CA CYS A 75 -4.01 6.57 -7.97
C CYS A 75 -4.37 5.38 -8.85
N ILE A 76 -3.47 4.39 -9.03
CA ILE A 76 -3.77 3.14 -9.76
C ILE A 76 -4.90 2.38 -9.05
N LEU A 77 -4.82 2.21 -7.73
CA LEU A 77 -5.86 1.52 -6.96
C LEU A 77 -7.21 2.23 -7.06
N VAL A 78 -7.25 3.54 -6.86
CA VAL A 78 -8.49 4.33 -6.92
C VAL A 78 -9.06 4.34 -8.33
N ALA A 79 -8.24 4.58 -9.35
CA ALA A 79 -8.68 4.59 -10.74
C ALA A 79 -9.20 3.20 -11.19
N GLY A 80 -8.58 2.12 -10.72
CA GLY A 80 -9.05 0.77 -10.95
C GLY A 80 -10.35 0.46 -10.21
N ALA A 81 -10.52 0.92 -8.97
CA ALA A 81 -11.70 0.65 -8.14
C ALA A 81 -13.01 1.24 -8.69
N VAL A 82 -12.92 2.29 -9.52
CA VAL A 82 -14.07 2.94 -10.18
C VAL A 82 -14.43 2.25 -11.50
N ARG A 83 -13.61 1.31 -12.00
CA ARG A 83 -13.88 0.63 -13.26
C ARG A 83 -15.04 -0.36 -13.14
N PRO A 84 -15.96 -0.40 -14.11
CA PRO A 84 -17.15 -1.25 -14.06
C PRO A 84 -16.83 -2.73 -14.28
N SER A 85 -15.78 -3.05 -15.04
CA SER A 85 -15.36 -4.43 -15.28
C SER A 85 -14.11 -4.77 -14.46
N PRO A 86 -14.04 -5.96 -13.82
CA PRO A 86 -12.82 -6.40 -13.15
C PRO A 86 -11.61 -6.44 -14.09
N ALA A 87 -11.83 -6.79 -15.36
CA ALA A 87 -10.79 -6.85 -16.38
C ALA A 87 -10.06 -5.51 -16.55
N GLU A 88 -10.81 -4.40 -16.49
CA GLU A 88 -10.28 -3.05 -16.58
C GLU A 88 -9.71 -2.52 -15.26
N ALA A 89 -10.26 -2.95 -14.12
CA ALA A 89 -9.78 -2.58 -12.80
C ALA A 89 -8.36 -3.10 -12.55
N GLY A 90 -8.07 -4.31 -13.03
CA GLY A 90 -6.83 -5.03 -12.76
C GLY A 90 -6.84 -5.72 -11.40
N ILE A 91 -5.90 -6.65 -11.22
CA ILE A 91 -5.85 -7.54 -10.06
C ILE A 91 -5.77 -6.76 -8.75
N LEU A 92 -4.87 -5.77 -8.66
CA LEU A 92 -4.64 -5.02 -7.41
C LEU A 92 -5.88 -4.25 -6.96
N ALA A 93 -6.54 -3.56 -7.89
CA ALA A 93 -7.74 -2.80 -7.58
C ALA A 93 -8.93 -3.72 -7.28
N ALA A 94 -9.07 -4.82 -8.04
CA ALA A 94 -10.10 -5.83 -7.79
C ALA A 94 -9.97 -6.43 -6.38
N VAL A 95 -8.75 -6.83 -5.98
CA VAL A 95 -8.49 -7.31 -4.61
C VAL A 95 -8.80 -6.22 -3.59
N ALA A 96 -8.30 -4.99 -3.77
CA ALA A 96 -8.53 -3.89 -2.83
C ALA A 96 -10.03 -3.60 -2.61
N VAL A 97 -10.85 -3.64 -3.67
CA VAL A 97 -12.30 -3.46 -3.60
C VAL A 97 -12.98 -4.61 -2.88
N ARG A 98 -12.56 -5.86 -3.08
CA ARG A 98 -13.17 -7.01 -2.37
C ARG A 98 -12.95 -6.96 -0.86
N PHE A 99 -11.87 -6.32 -0.40
CA PHE A 99 -11.63 -6.06 1.01
C PHE A 99 -12.45 -4.89 1.58
N TRP A 100 -13.43 -4.32 0.85
CA TRP A 100 -14.31 -3.26 1.36
C TRP A 100 -14.94 -3.52 2.74
N PRO A 101 -15.42 -4.74 3.11
CA PRO A 101 -16.03 -4.92 4.43
C PRO A 101 -14.97 -4.87 5.54
N VAL A 102 -13.74 -5.27 5.24
CA VAL A 102 -12.58 -5.17 6.15
C VAL A 102 -12.22 -3.70 6.38
N TRP A 103 -12.12 -2.91 5.30
CA TRP A 103 -11.83 -1.48 5.40
C TRP A 103 -12.91 -0.76 6.20
N LEU A 104 -14.18 -1.06 5.95
CA LEU A 104 -15.30 -0.49 6.70
C LEU A 104 -15.26 -0.89 8.18
N GLY A 105 -15.02 -2.17 8.49
CA GLY A 105 -14.91 -2.67 9.86
C GLY A 105 -13.75 -2.04 10.63
N LEU A 106 -12.61 -1.86 9.97
CA LEU A 106 -11.46 -1.15 10.54
C LEU A 106 -11.79 0.31 10.82
N ILE A 107 -12.35 1.04 9.85
CA ILE A 107 -12.73 2.45 10.02
C ILE A 107 -13.73 2.59 11.18
N ALA A 108 -14.78 1.78 11.20
CA ALA A 108 -15.79 1.82 12.26
C ALA A 108 -15.18 1.58 13.64
N THR A 109 -14.32 0.57 13.75
CA THR A 109 -13.63 0.22 15.00
C THR A 109 -12.69 1.34 15.43
N PHE A 110 -11.86 1.86 14.54
CA PHE A 110 -10.94 2.96 14.84
C PHE A 110 -11.68 4.23 15.28
N VAL A 111 -12.74 4.60 14.58
CA VAL A 111 -13.57 5.76 14.93
C VAL A 111 -14.14 5.59 16.33
N LEU A 112 -14.71 4.41 16.64
CA LEU A 112 -15.27 4.13 17.97
C LEU A 112 -14.19 4.15 19.05
N SER A 113 -13.08 3.45 18.83
CA SER A 113 -11.99 3.33 19.80
C SER A 113 -11.33 4.67 20.09
N ILE A 114 -11.09 5.50 19.08
CA ILE A 114 -10.55 6.85 19.27
C ILE A 114 -11.55 7.74 19.98
N ARG A 115 -12.84 7.69 19.61
CA ARG A 115 -13.89 8.55 20.20
C ARG A 115 -14.12 8.27 21.68
N PHE A 116 -13.96 7.02 22.09
CA PHE A 116 -14.21 6.55 23.46
C PHE A 116 -12.95 6.21 24.25
N LYS A 117 -11.74 6.43 23.73
CA LYS A 117 -10.47 6.03 24.38
C LYS A 117 -10.34 6.47 25.84
N ARG A 118 -10.84 7.66 26.20
CA ARG A 118 -10.80 8.18 27.58
C ARG A 118 -11.67 7.39 28.57
N LYS A 119 -12.61 6.57 28.10
CA LYS A 119 -13.54 5.76 28.91
C LYS A 119 -13.18 4.28 28.94
N LEU A 120 -12.23 3.83 28.12
CA LEU A 120 -11.92 2.40 27.91
C LEU A 120 -10.74 1.89 28.76
N GLY A 121 -10.25 2.69 29.72
CA GLY A 121 -9.19 2.28 30.65
C GLY A 121 -7.90 1.85 29.93
N LEU A 122 -7.43 0.63 30.20
CA LEU A 122 -6.20 0.08 29.61
C LEU A 122 -6.28 -0.08 28.09
N TYR A 123 -7.45 -0.41 27.54
CA TYR A 123 -7.65 -0.48 26.09
C TYR A 123 -7.47 0.91 25.45
N GLY A 124 -7.98 1.96 26.11
CA GLY A 124 -7.80 3.34 25.68
C GLY A 124 -6.33 3.76 25.55
N LYS A 125 -5.47 3.29 26.45
CA LYS A 125 -4.02 3.56 26.42
C LYS A 125 -3.34 2.99 25.17
N LEU A 126 -3.85 1.91 24.59
CA LEU A 126 -3.33 1.37 23.33
C LEU A 126 -3.46 2.39 22.19
N PHE A 127 -4.55 3.17 22.20
CA PHE A 127 -4.85 4.21 21.21
C PHE A 127 -4.19 5.58 21.52
N ASP A 128 -3.37 5.65 22.58
CA ASP A 128 -2.52 6.82 22.85
C ASP A 128 -1.11 6.67 22.24
N SER A 129 -0.75 5.48 21.74
CA SER A 129 0.54 5.22 21.08
C SER A 129 0.34 4.85 19.62
N THR A 130 1.09 5.50 18.71
CA THR A 130 1.08 5.17 17.28
C THR A 130 1.46 3.71 17.01
N VAL A 131 2.40 3.16 17.78
CA VAL A 131 2.80 1.75 17.67
C VAL A 131 1.65 0.83 18.05
N GLY A 132 0.94 1.16 19.14
CA GLY A 132 -0.24 0.41 19.59
C GLY A 132 -1.37 0.41 18.57
N MET A 133 -1.65 1.56 17.97
CA MET A 133 -2.65 1.69 16.91
C MET A 133 -2.28 0.87 15.65
N ILE A 134 -1.01 0.90 15.23
CA ILE A 134 -0.57 0.10 14.07
C ILE A 134 -0.69 -1.40 14.37
N GLY A 135 -0.22 -1.85 15.54
CA GLY A 135 -0.35 -3.26 15.94
C GLY A 135 -1.82 -3.70 15.99
N PHE A 136 -2.68 -2.86 16.56
CA PHE A 136 -4.13 -3.11 16.58
C PHE A 136 -4.74 -3.19 15.17
N ALA A 137 -4.37 -2.28 14.26
CA ALA A 137 -4.83 -2.30 12.88
C ALA A 137 -4.46 -3.61 12.17
N ILE A 138 -3.22 -4.07 12.33
CA ILE A 138 -2.74 -5.31 11.69
C ILE A 138 -3.51 -6.52 12.22
N VAL A 139 -3.70 -6.63 13.55
CA VAL A 139 -4.45 -7.76 14.13
C VAL A 139 -5.92 -7.71 13.71
N MET A 140 -6.57 -6.54 13.81
CA MET A 140 -7.98 -6.40 13.43
C MET A 140 -8.20 -6.61 11.93
N PHE A 141 -7.25 -6.22 11.08
CA PHE A 141 -7.33 -6.46 9.64
C PHE A 141 -7.50 -7.95 9.36
N TRP A 142 -6.69 -8.80 9.99
CA TRP A 142 -6.78 -10.25 9.80
C TRP A 142 -8.02 -10.86 10.45
N ILE A 143 -8.44 -10.37 11.61
CA ILE A 143 -9.70 -10.81 12.24
C ILE A 143 -10.89 -10.50 11.33
N PHE A 144 -11.01 -9.28 10.82
CA PHE A 144 -12.08 -8.94 9.88
C PHE A 144 -11.97 -9.68 8.56
N THR A 145 -10.75 -9.93 8.06
CA THR A 145 -10.55 -10.75 6.86
C THR A 145 -11.08 -12.17 7.07
N ALA A 146 -10.86 -12.77 8.24
CA ALA A 146 -11.40 -14.09 8.57
C ALA A 146 -12.93 -14.07 8.72
N ILE A 147 -13.49 -13.04 9.37
CA ILE A 147 -14.94 -12.89 9.54
C ILE A 147 -15.65 -12.70 8.20
N PHE A 148 -15.06 -11.91 7.30
CA PHE A 148 -15.63 -11.61 5.98
C PHE A 148 -15.09 -12.53 4.88
N ALA A 149 -14.54 -13.69 5.23
CA ALA A 149 -13.93 -14.61 4.29
C ALA A 149 -14.89 -15.00 3.15
N ASP A 150 -16.18 -15.22 3.44
CA ASP A 150 -17.17 -15.59 2.42
C ASP A 150 -17.39 -14.49 1.36
N VAL A 151 -17.17 -13.22 1.72
CA VAL A 151 -17.28 -12.07 0.80
C VAL A 151 -15.97 -11.84 0.04
N ILE A 152 -14.83 -12.16 0.66
CA ILE A 152 -13.48 -11.90 0.15
C ILE A 152 -12.91 -13.07 -0.67
N ALA A 153 -13.28 -14.31 -0.37
CA ALA A 153 -12.81 -15.49 -1.08
C ALA A 153 -13.44 -15.55 -2.47
N THR A 154 -12.62 -15.72 -3.51
CA THR A 154 -13.07 -15.78 -4.93
C THR A 154 -13.64 -17.14 -5.30
N TYR A 155 -13.32 -18.17 -4.52
CA TYR A 155 -13.62 -19.58 -4.75
C TYR A 155 -13.62 -20.34 -3.42
N ASP A 156 -14.25 -21.52 -3.40
CA ASP A 156 -14.18 -22.41 -2.25
C ASP A 156 -12.74 -22.93 -2.08
N PRO A 157 -12.10 -22.75 -0.91
CA PRO A 157 -10.72 -23.16 -0.66
C PRO A 157 -10.49 -24.67 -0.79
N PHE A 158 -11.54 -25.49 -0.66
CA PHE A 158 -11.44 -26.93 -0.86
C PHE A 158 -11.73 -27.35 -2.31
N SER A 159 -12.34 -26.47 -3.10
CA SER A 159 -12.56 -26.68 -4.53
C SER A 159 -11.27 -26.40 -5.31
N GLN A 160 -10.63 -27.45 -5.81
CA GLN A 160 -9.48 -27.31 -6.70
C GLN A 160 -9.97 -27.21 -8.14
N ILE A 161 -9.69 -26.08 -8.80
CA ILE A 161 -9.88 -25.96 -10.24
C ILE A 161 -8.67 -26.64 -10.90
N ALA A 162 -8.80 -27.94 -11.17
CA ALA A 162 -7.69 -28.80 -11.60
C ALA A 162 -6.89 -28.26 -12.80
N GLY A 163 -7.51 -27.45 -13.67
CA GLY A 163 -6.87 -26.82 -14.82
C GLY A 163 -6.08 -25.54 -14.53
N LEU A 164 -6.31 -24.85 -13.40
CA LEU A 164 -5.71 -23.53 -13.10
C LEU A 164 -4.61 -23.56 -12.04
N LYS A 165 -4.22 -24.75 -11.56
CA LYS A 165 -3.26 -24.91 -10.45
C LYS A 165 -1.91 -24.21 -10.70
N ASN A 166 -1.45 -24.17 -11.94
CA ASN A 166 -0.17 -23.55 -12.34
C ASN A 166 -0.36 -22.29 -13.19
N ASP A 167 -1.60 -21.85 -13.36
CA ASP A 167 -1.88 -20.70 -14.20
C ASP A 167 -1.58 -19.40 -13.45
N PRO A 168 -1.11 -18.36 -14.15
CA PRO A 168 -0.78 -17.10 -13.52
C PRO A 168 -2.06 -16.38 -13.04
N PRO A 169 -1.93 -15.49 -12.04
CA PRO A 169 -2.97 -14.54 -11.69
C PRO A 169 -3.52 -13.77 -12.90
N GLY A 170 -4.84 -13.60 -12.93
CA GLY A 170 -5.58 -12.83 -13.93
C GLY A 170 -6.15 -13.64 -15.09
N VAL A 171 -6.04 -14.97 -15.07
CA VAL A 171 -6.69 -15.87 -16.04
C VAL A 171 -8.19 -15.93 -15.79
N ALA A 172 -8.98 -16.02 -16.87
CA ALA A 172 -10.42 -16.18 -16.77
C ALA A 172 -10.75 -17.60 -16.30
N VAL A 173 -11.66 -17.71 -15.34
CA VAL A 173 -12.13 -18.99 -14.81
C VAL A 173 -13.30 -19.47 -15.68
N PRO A 174 -13.50 -20.79 -15.89
CA PRO A 174 -14.67 -21.30 -16.60
C PRO A 174 -15.99 -20.70 -16.09
N ASP A 175 -16.92 -20.47 -17.01
CA ASP A 175 -18.18 -19.82 -16.74
C ASP A 175 -18.96 -20.52 -15.60
N GLY A 176 -19.46 -19.72 -14.66
CA GLY A 176 -20.24 -20.20 -13.52
C GLY A 176 -19.44 -20.56 -12.27
N VAL A 177 -18.12 -20.39 -12.27
CA VAL A 177 -17.26 -20.68 -11.11
C VAL A 177 -16.78 -19.39 -10.42
N GLY A 178 -17.24 -19.17 -9.19
CA GLY A 178 -16.73 -18.15 -8.29
C GLY A 178 -16.78 -16.72 -8.86
N TYR A 179 -15.69 -15.97 -8.69
CA TYR A 179 -15.55 -14.58 -9.14
C TYR A 179 -15.31 -14.41 -10.65
N GLY A 180 -15.21 -15.51 -11.42
CA GLY A 180 -14.93 -15.49 -12.87
C GLY A 180 -13.50 -15.14 -13.27
N TRP A 181 -12.65 -14.71 -12.32
CA TRP A 181 -11.24 -14.42 -12.53
C TRP A 181 -10.37 -14.98 -11.42
N TYR A 182 -9.22 -15.52 -11.81
CA TYR A 182 -8.24 -16.11 -10.91
C TYR A 182 -7.33 -15.03 -10.33
N LEU A 183 -7.71 -14.40 -9.21
CA LEU A 183 -7.04 -13.17 -8.75
C LEU A 183 -5.66 -13.39 -8.13
N LEU A 184 -5.50 -14.33 -7.19
CA LEU A 184 -4.27 -14.47 -6.38
C LEU A 184 -3.65 -15.87 -6.42
N GLY A 185 -4.20 -16.80 -7.19
CA GLY A 185 -3.86 -18.22 -7.07
C GLY A 185 -4.76 -18.89 -6.05
#